data_AF-A0A534JIR3-F1
#
_entry.id   AF-A0A534JIR3-F1
#
_cell.length_a   1.000
_cell.length_b   1.000
_cell.length_c   1.000
_cell.angle_alpha   90.00
_cell.angle_beta   90.00
_cell.angle_gamma   90.00
#
_symmetry.space_group_name_H-M   'P 1'
#
loop_
_entity.id
_entity.type
_entity.pdbx_description
1 polymer ?
#
loop_
_entity_poly.entity_id
_entity_poly.type
_entity_poly.pdbx_seq_one_letter_code
_entity_poly.pdbx_strand_id
1 'polypeptide(L)'
;MDEAIIDSERHVTRILLSYDVSGAIRRRAARVCQIVFGYEQTVHRGGSARTYRHPGFLGRPGARWVGQSVLLLKPADARELERELHRLGVRVSVARISIRPSEAVAFRRRS
;
A
#
# COMPACT_ATOMS: atom_id res chain seq x y z
N MET A 1 -18.73 -0.71 30.27
CA MET A 1 -17.82 -0.11 29.27
C MET A 1 -16.97 -1.26 28.74
N ASP A 2 -17.54 -2.19 27.97
CA ASP A 2 -16.82 -3.44 27.60
C ASP A 2 -17.28 -4.07 26.27
N GLU A 3 -18.45 -3.73 25.74
CA GLU A 3 -18.94 -4.34 24.49
C GLU A 3 -18.17 -3.87 23.24
N ALA A 4 -17.69 -2.62 23.24
CA ALA A 4 -16.96 -2.02 22.12
C ALA A 4 -15.51 -2.56 21.97
N ILE A 5 -14.91 -3.07 23.05
CA ILE A 5 -13.57 -3.66 22.99
C ILE A 5 -13.63 -5.05 22.36
N ILE A 6 -14.69 -5.83 22.66
CA ILE A 6 -14.87 -7.18 22.12
C ILE A 6 -15.09 -7.16 20.60
N ASP A 7 -15.80 -6.17 20.06
CA ASP A 7 -16.01 -6.03 18.60
C ASP A 7 -14.73 -5.62 17.86
N SER A 8 -13.79 -4.94 18.55
CA SER A 8 -12.52 -4.47 17.98
C SER A 8 -11.46 -5.56 17.79
N GLU A 9 -11.71 -6.77 18.29
CA GLU A 9 -10.83 -7.96 18.17
C GLU A 9 -11.41 -9.05 17.25
N ARG A 10 -12.56 -8.80 16.60
CA ARG A 10 -13.05 -9.70 15.57
C ARG A 10 -12.08 -9.72 14.39
N HIS A 11 -11.77 -10.93 13.93
CA HIS A 11 -10.89 -11.09 12.78
C HIS A 11 -11.49 -10.38 11.56
N VAL A 12 -10.67 -9.54 10.94
CA VAL A 12 -11.04 -8.84 9.72
C VAL A 12 -10.41 -9.54 8.53
N THR A 13 -11.15 -9.56 7.42
CA THR A 13 -10.56 -9.97 6.15
C THR A 13 -9.56 -8.92 5.68
N ARG A 14 -8.36 -9.39 5.34
CA ARG A 14 -7.31 -8.62 4.67
C ARG A 14 -6.76 -9.41 3.49
N ILE A 15 -6.08 -8.69 2.60
CA ILE A 15 -5.35 -9.28 1.49
C ILE A 15 -3.87 -9.01 1.71
N LEU A 16 -3.08 -10.08 1.75
CA LEU A 16 -1.64 -9.99 1.59
C LEU A 16 -1.35 -9.94 0.09
N LEU A 17 -0.82 -8.80 -0.37
CA LEU A 17 -0.43 -8.59 -1.75
C LEU A 17 1.09 -8.54 -1.82
N SER A 18 1.70 -9.44 -2.58
CA SER A 18 3.10 -9.38 -2.93
C SER A 18 3.27 -9.05 -4.41
N TYR A 19 4.34 -8.33 -4.75
CA TYR A 19 4.65 -7.99 -6.12
C TYR A 19 6.13 -8.22 -6.45
N ASP A 20 6.41 -8.45 -7.72
CA ASP A 20 7.77 -8.59 -8.23
C ASP A 20 7.94 -7.82 -9.54
N VAL A 21 8.95 -6.97 -9.57
CA VAL A 21 9.30 -6.13 -10.72
C VAL A 21 10.50 -6.77 -11.41
N SER A 22 10.26 -7.37 -12.59
CA SER A 22 11.36 -7.91 -13.41
C SER A 22 12.40 -6.82 -13.69
N GLY A 23 13.67 -7.09 -13.36
CA GLY A 23 14.76 -6.10 -13.25
C GLY A 23 15.14 -5.30 -14.50
N ALA A 24 14.46 -5.46 -15.63
CA ALA A 24 14.85 -4.86 -16.90
C ALA A 24 14.49 -3.37 -17.06
N ILE A 25 13.59 -2.78 -16.25
CA ILE A 25 13.11 -1.41 -16.50
C ILE A 25 13.02 -0.57 -15.21
N ARG A 26 14.08 0.20 -14.93
CA ARG A 26 14.18 1.17 -13.82
C ARG A 26 12.96 2.10 -13.71
N ARG A 27 12.37 2.49 -14.85
CA ARG A 27 11.15 3.32 -14.89
C ARG A 27 9.93 2.62 -14.28
N ARG A 28 9.79 1.31 -14.46
CA ARG A 28 8.69 0.53 -13.86
C ARG A 28 8.85 0.48 -12.35
N ALA A 29 10.05 0.15 -11.86
CA ALA A 29 10.33 0.13 -10.42
C ALA A 29 10.06 1.51 -9.77
N ALA A 30 10.51 2.59 -10.40
CA ALA A 30 10.21 3.94 -9.92
C ALA A 30 8.70 4.23 -9.89
N ARG A 31 7.95 3.82 -10.91
CA ARG A 31 6.50 4.02 -10.95
C ARG A 31 5.77 3.18 -9.89
N VAL A 32 6.21 1.94 -9.66
CA VAL A 32 5.70 1.09 -8.57
C VAL A 32 5.94 1.76 -7.23
N CYS A 33 7.14 2.30 -6.97
CA CYS A 33 7.42 3.03 -5.74
C CYS A 33 6.49 4.23 -5.55
N GLN A 34 6.24 5.01 -6.60
CA GLN A 34 5.30 6.14 -6.54
C GLN A 34 3.87 5.70 -6.21
N ILE A 35 3.40 4.60 -6.80
CA ILE A 35 2.05 4.05 -6.53
C ILE A 35 1.96 3.54 -5.09
N VAL A 36 2.97 2.81 -4.62
CA VAL A 36 2.96 2.16 -3.31
C VAL A 36 3.19 3.16 -2.18
N PHE A 37 4.25 3.95 -2.26
CA PHE A 37 4.72 4.84 -1.19
C PHE A 37 4.21 6.28 -1.34
N GLY A 38 3.77 6.66 -2.53
CA GLY A 38 3.50 8.05 -2.87
C GLY A 38 4.76 8.77 -3.32
N TYR A 39 4.59 10.03 -3.70
CA TYR A 39 5.69 10.92 -4.06
C TYR A 39 5.30 12.38 -3.87
N GLU A 40 6.30 13.23 -3.78
CA GLU A 40 6.13 14.68 -3.83
C GLU A 40 6.58 15.20 -5.19
N GLN A 41 5.87 16.19 -5.72
CA GLN A 41 6.19 16.85 -6.97
C GLN A 41 6.25 18.35 -6.77
N THR A 42 7.42 18.94 -6.97
CA THR A 42 7.60 20.40 -6.96
C THR A 42 7.42 20.94 -8.38
N VAL A 43 6.51 21.88 -8.55
CA VAL A 43 6.26 22.58 -9.81
C VAL A 43 6.65 24.05 -9.66
N HIS A 44 7.48 24.54 -10.57
CA HIS A 44 7.86 25.94 -10.65
C HIS A 44 7.00 26.65 -11.69
N ARG A 45 6.26 27.69 -11.28
CA ARG A 45 5.44 28.51 -12.20
C ARG A 45 5.51 29.97 -11.78
N GLY A 46 5.90 30.85 -12.70
CA GLY A 46 5.92 32.29 -12.49
C GLY A 46 6.79 32.74 -11.30
N GLY A 47 7.99 32.17 -11.15
CA GLY A 47 8.90 32.51 -10.05
C GLY A 47 8.55 31.94 -8.67
N SER A 48 7.43 31.20 -8.55
CA SER A 48 7.04 30.51 -7.32
C SER A 48 7.13 28.99 -7.48
N ALA A 49 7.56 28.31 -6.42
CA ALA A 49 7.58 26.85 -6.33
C ALA A 49 6.40 26.36 -5.48
N ARG A 50 5.67 25.35 -5.98
CA ARG A 50 4.60 24.67 -5.23
C ARG A 50 4.85 23.17 -5.20
N THR A 51 4.90 22.60 -4.00
CA THR A 51 5.04 21.17 -3.78
C THR A 51 3.67 20.51 -3.60
N TYR A 52 3.41 19.48 -4.40
CA TYR A 52 2.21 18.65 -4.36
C TYR A 52 2.54 17.28 -3.77
N ARG A 53 1.73 16.83 -2.82
CA ARG A 53 1.84 15.48 -2.23
C ARG A 53 0.87 14.55 -2.92
N HIS A 54 1.38 13.45 -3.45
CA HIS A 54 0.60 12.38 -4.06
C HIS A 54 0.70 11.14 -3.16
N PRO A 55 -0.28 10.91 -2.26
CA PRO A 55 -0.24 9.75 -1.37
C PRO A 55 -0.35 8.46 -2.19
N GLY A 56 0.52 7.50 -1.89
CA GLY A 56 0.42 6.14 -2.44
C GLY A 56 -0.56 5.28 -1.65
N PHE A 57 -0.63 3.99 -2.00
CA PHE A 57 -1.47 3.02 -1.29
C PHE A 57 -1.14 2.92 0.20
N LEU A 58 0.12 3.07 0.61
CA LEU A 58 0.50 3.07 2.04
C LEU A 58 0.01 4.30 2.82
N GLY A 59 -0.44 5.34 2.13
CA GLY A 59 -1.14 6.46 2.76
C GLY A 59 -2.61 6.17 3.07
N ARG A 60 -3.18 5.08 2.55
CA ARG A 60 -4.62 4.77 2.71
C ARG A 60 -4.92 4.16 4.08
N PRO A 61 -6.09 4.48 4.69
CA PRO A 61 -6.48 3.90 5.96
C PRO A 61 -6.60 2.37 5.93
N GLY A 62 -5.77 1.70 6.72
CA GLY A 62 -5.75 0.24 6.86
C GLY A 62 -4.73 -0.48 5.96
N ALA A 63 -3.99 0.25 5.11
CA ALA A 63 -2.83 -0.29 4.42
C ALA A 63 -1.65 -0.45 5.38
N ARG A 64 -0.91 -1.54 5.26
CA ARG A 64 0.29 -1.82 6.08
C ARG A 64 1.40 -2.38 5.22
N TRP A 65 2.63 -1.99 5.54
CA TRP A 65 3.83 -2.52 4.91
C TRP A 65 4.32 -3.72 5.72
N VAL A 66 4.43 -4.88 5.06
CA VAL A 66 4.86 -6.14 5.70
C VAL A 66 6.32 -6.45 5.37
N GLY A 67 6.78 -6.07 4.18
CA GLY A 67 8.16 -6.25 3.73
C GLY A 67 8.38 -5.61 2.37
N GLN A 68 9.61 -5.61 1.85
CA GLN A 68 10.05 -4.82 0.69
C GLN A 68 9.03 -4.72 -0.46
N SER A 69 8.41 -5.84 -0.85
CA SER A 69 7.38 -5.89 -1.89
C SER A 69 6.07 -6.53 -1.44
N VAL A 70 5.76 -6.45 -0.14
CA VAL A 70 4.59 -7.10 0.47
C VAL A 70 3.77 -6.10 1.29
N LEU A 71 2.47 -6.03 1.00
CA LEU A 71 1.51 -5.17 1.67
C LEU A 71 0.33 -5.98 2.22
N LEU A 72 -0.21 -5.50 3.35
CA LEU A 72 -1.49 -5.95 3.86
C LEU A 72 -2.54 -4.85 3.62
N LEU A 73 -3.62 -5.20 2.93
CA LEU A 73 -4.60 -4.24 2.42
C LEU A 73 -6.03 -4.67 2.73
N LYS A 74 -6.96 -3.70 2.68
CA LYS A 74 -8.38 -3.99 2.55
C LYS A 74 -8.66 -4.63 1.18
N PRO A 75 -9.68 -5.49 1.04
CA PRO A 75 -9.99 -6.13 -0.24
C PRO A 75 -10.19 -5.17 -1.42
N ALA A 76 -10.79 -4.00 -1.18
CA ALA A 76 -10.99 -3.00 -2.23
C ALA A 76 -9.66 -2.40 -2.73
N ASP A 77 -8.80 -1.97 -1.79
CA ASP A 77 -7.49 -1.41 -2.11
C ASP A 77 -6.57 -2.44 -2.77
N ALA A 78 -6.62 -3.70 -2.33
CA ALA A 78 -5.83 -4.77 -2.92
C ALA A 78 -6.18 -5.02 -4.39
N ARG A 79 -7.48 -5.09 -4.71
CA ARG A 79 -7.95 -5.23 -6.09
C ARG A 79 -7.55 -4.03 -6.95
N GLU A 80 -7.57 -2.83 -6.39
CA GLU A 80 -7.14 -1.63 -7.11
C GLU A 80 -5.65 -1.66 -7.40
N LEU A 81 -4.82 -1.91 -6.38
CA LEU A 81 -3.37 -1.99 -6.52
C LEU A 81 -2.97 -3.10 -7.50
N GLU A 82 -3.59 -4.28 -7.41
CA GLU A 82 -3.39 -5.39 -8.34
C GLU A 82 -3.62 -4.95 -9.80
N ARG A 83 -4.74 -4.26 -10.09
CA ARG A 83 -5.00 -3.73 -11.44
C ARG A 83 -3.96 -2.70 -11.87
N GLU A 84 -3.51 -1.81 -10.99
CA GLU A 84 -2.49 -0.81 -11.33
C GLU A 84 -1.16 -1.46 -11.66
N LEU A 85 -0.73 -2.45 -10.86
CA LEU A 85 0.52 -3.17 -11.05
C LEU A 85 0.48 -4.07 -12.30
N HIS A 86 -0.63 -4.76 -12.56
CA HIS A 86 -0.81 -5.53 -13.80
C HIS A 86 -0.71 -4.65 -15.04
N ARG A 87 -1.27 -3.42 -15.03
CA ARG A 87 -1.12 -2.46 -16.14
C ARG A 87 0.34 -2.04 -16.39
N LEU A 88 1.22 -2.19 -15.39
CA LEU A 88 2.65 -1.93 -15.51
C LEU A 88 3.47 -3.18 -15.91
N GLY A 89 2.82 -4.32 -16.12
CA GLY A 89 3.47 -5.60 -16.39
C GLY A 89 4.23 -6.16 -15.17
N VAL A 90 3.79 -5.81 -13.97
CA VAL A 90 4.35 -6.31 -12.70
C VAL A 90 3.63 -7.59 -12.32
N ARG A 91 4.38 -8.60 -11.85
CA ARG A 91 3.79 -9.84 -11.35
C ARG A 91 3.22 -9.58 -9.96
N VAL A 92 1.99 -10.01 -9.71
CA VAL A 92 1.31 -9.83 -8.43
C VAL A 92 0.80 -11.19 -7.95
N SER A 93 0.89 -11.43 -6.65
CA SER A 93 0.25 -12.54 -5.96
C SER A 93 -0.58 -12.01 -4.81
N VAL A 94 -1.77 -12.59 -4.61
CA VAL A 94 -2.71 -12.20 -3.56
C VAL A 94 -3.11 -13.40 -2.73
N ALA A 95 -3.13 -13.22 -1.41
CA ALA A 95 -3.64 -14.20 -0.46
C ALA A 95 -4.65 -13.53 0.47
N ARG A 96 -5.83 -14.15 0.61
CA ARG A 96 -6.83 -13.71 1.59
C ARG A 96 -6.44 -14.25 2.95
N ILE A 97 -6.36 -13.37 3.95
CA ILE A 97 -6.09 -13.76 5.33
C ILE A 97 -7.17 -13.21 6.26
N SER A 98 -7.41 -13.94 7.34
CA SER A 98 -8.21 -13.51 8.49
C SER A 98 -7.22 -13.13 9.57
N ILE A 99 -7.25 -11.89 10.06
CA ILE A 99 -6.28 -11.39 11.04
C ILE A 99 -6.98 -10.48 12.04
N ARG A 100 -6.51 -10.45 13.30
CA ARG A 100 -7.01 -9.45 14.25
C ARG A 100 -6.53 -8.05 13.90
N PRO A 101 -7.33 -7.00 14.13
CA PRO A 101 -6.89 -5.63 13.90
C PRO A 101 -5.60 -5.25 14.65
N SER A 102 -5.42 -5.75 15.88
CA SER A 102 -4.22 -5.56 16.70
C SER A 102 -2.96 -6.17 16.08
N GLU A 103 -3.05 -7.41 15.58
CA GLU A 103 -1.98 -8.09 14.85
C GLU A 103 -1.62 -7.35 13.55
N ALA A 104 -2.62 -6.81 12.82
CA ALA A 104 -2.38 -6.02 11.62
C ALA A 104 -1.67 -4.68 11.91
N VAL A 105 -1.88 -4.09 13.10
CA VAL A 105 -1.22 -2.84 13.53
C VAL A 105 0.26 -3.07 13.86
N ALA A 106 0.67 -4.29 14.23
CA ALA A 106 2.06 -4.62 14.52
C ALA A 106 2.98 -4.47 13.29
N PHE A 107 2.44 -4.59 12.08
CA PHE A 107 3.14 -4.29 10.83
C PHE A 107 3.29 -2.77 10.65
N ARG A 108 4.24 -2.18 11.39
CA ARG A 108 4.65 -0.79 11.21
C ARG A 108 5.99 -0.70 10.50
N ARG A 109 6.13 0.40 9.76
CA ARG A 109 7.40 0.90 9.22
C ARG A 109 8.43 0.99 10.36
N ARG A 110 9.43 0.10 10.38
CA ARG A 110 10.74 0.50 10.92
C ARG A 110 11.38 1.34 9.83
N SER A 111 11.30 2.65 9.99
CA SER A 111 12.22 3.58 9.32
C SER A 111 13.52 3.57 10.10
#